data_AF-A0A4S9YJC1-F1
#
_entry.id   AF-A0A4S9YJC1-F1
#
_cell.length_a   1.000
_cell.length_b   1.000
_cell.length_c   1.000
_cell.angle_alpha   90.00
_cell.angle_beta   90.00
_cell.angle_gamma   90.00
#
_symmetry.space_group_name_H-M   'P 1'
#
loop_
_entity.id
_entity.type
_entity.pdbx_description
1 polymer ?
#
loop_
_entity_poly.entity_id
_entity_poly.type
_entity_poly.pdbx_seq_one_letter_code
_entity_poly.pdbx_strand_id
1 'polypeptide(L)'
;SIRRCNRQLIVLSILAGVAGPKFDLETPSSGDTLTIIGNRLSFFSLCLSAAITYAGGAADFFVYYPEETPRWKIFSVTMCGLALSFTFAFMVGIGLGSGVATTASWSDAYNVSQGALIVEGFAPLGSFGKFCGVIVALGLIANMIAPTYSAGMDFQVLGQWMTVVPRFVWNTLGVVIYTVCAIAGRGSLAAIFTNFLALMGYWVSIWIAISLEEHFIFRTWRGIGFNWNAWNDKSKLPIGIAATIAFLIGWAGAILCMAQVWYIGPLAKQVGEYGADMGNYVGFAWAAVVYPPLRWLEMKKFGR
;
A
#
# COMPACT_ATOMS: atom_id res chain seq x y z
N SER A 1 8.35 -13.12 -16.99
CA SER A 1 7.79 -11.87 -16.43
C SER A 1 8.31 -10.59 -17.12
N ILE A 2 9.63 -10.45 -17.33
CA ILE A 2 10.30 -9.24 -17.89
C ILE A 2 9.72 -8.73 -19.24
N ARG A 3 9.35 -9.63 -20.17
CA ARG A 3 8.75 -9.25 -21.48
C ARG A 3 7.30 -8.71 -21.41
N ARG A 4 6.60 -8.84 -20.28
CA ARG A 4 5.25 -8.27 -20.10
C ARG A 4 5.31 -6.87 -19.49
N CYS A 5 6.28 -6.62 -18.60
CA CYS A 5 6.50 -5.32 -17.96
C CYS A 5 6.78 -4.20 -18.98
N ASN A 6 7.58 -4.49 -20.02
CA ASN A 6 7.90 -3.50 -21.07
C ASN A 6 6.68 -2.95 -21.82
N ARG A 7 5.61 -3.75 -21.99
CA ARG A 7 4.45 -3.31 -22.78
C ARG A 7 3.56 -2.31 -22.04
N GLN A 8 3.39 -2.48 -20.73
CA GLN A 8 2.63 -1.53 -19.91
C GLN A 8 3.37 -0.21 -19.77
N LEU A 9 4.68 -0.26 -19.56
CA LEU A 9 5.50 0.96 -19.46
C LEU A 9 5.38 1.80 -20.73
N ILE A 10 5.50 1.19 -21.92
CA ILE A 10 5.37 1.88 -23.20
C ILE A 10 4.00 2.56 -23.32
N VAL A 11 2.92 1.84 -22.99
CA VAL A 11 1.56 2.37 -23.12
C VAL A 11 1.29 3.50 -22.12
N LEU A 12 1.82 3.41 -20.90
CA LEU A 12 1.71 4.49 -19.91
C LEU A 12 2.57 5.71 -20.31
N SER A 13 3.72 5.51 -20.96
CA SER A 13 4.53 6.61 -21.51
C SER A 13 3.81 7.29 -22.67
N ILE A 14 3.11 6.52 -23.52
CA ILE A 14 2.23 7.08 -24.57
C ILE A 14 1.11 7.90 -23.92
N LEU A 15 0.47 7.38 -22.87
CA LEU A 15 -0.56 8.12 -22.13
C LEU A 15 -0.01 9.44 -21.59
N ALA A 16 1.17 9.41 -20.95
CA ALA A 16 1.81 10.60 -20.42
C ALA A 16 2.10 11.64 -21.52
N GLY A 17 2.58 11.21 -22.68
CA GLY A 17 2.87 12.11 -23.81
C GLY A 17 1.62 12.73 -24.43
N VAL A 18 0.53 11.97 -24.49
CA VAL A 18 -0.74 12.39 -25.13
C VAL A 18 -1.58 13.27 -24.20
N ALA A 19 -1.63 12.90 -22.93
CA ALA A 19 -2.37 13.63 -21.91
C ALA A 19 -1.58 14.86 -21.40
N GLY A 20 -0.25 14.88 -21.59
CA GLY A 20 0.65 15.95 -21.14
C GLY A 20 0.21 17.38 -21.44
N PRO A 21 -0.27 17.71 -22.67
CA PRO A 21 -0.74 19.07 -22.99
C PRO A 21 -1.97 19.52 -22.19
N LYS A 22 -2.71 18.59 -21.58
CA LYS A 22 -3.88 18.86 -20.74
C LYS A 22 -3.57 18.80 -19.23
N PHE A 23 -2.31 18.54 -18.86
CA PHE A 23 -1.89 18.59 -17.48
C PHE A 23 -1.87 20.04 -17.01
N ASP A 24 -2.63 20.31 -15.96
CA ASP A 24 -2.61 21.61 -15.31
C ASP A 24 -1.44 21.66 -14.34
N LEU A 25 -0.52 22.60 -14.60
CA LEU A 25 0.68 22.89 -13.79
C LEU A 25 0.64 24.30 -13.19
N GLU A 26 -0.32 25.12 -13.59
CA GLU A 26 -0.31 26.56 -13.32
C GLU A 26 -1.39 26.96 -12.31
N THR A 27 -2.47 26.17 -12.17
CA THR A 27 -3.55 26.51 -11.25
C THR A 27 -3.07 26.47 -9.79
N PRO A 28 -3.12 27.61 -9.05
CA PRO A 28 -2.71 27.65 -7.67
C PRO A 28 -3.70 26.91 -6.77
N SER A 29 -3.21 26.30 -5.69
CA SER A 29 -4.06 25.69 -4.67
C SER A 29 -4.94 26.76 -4.01
N SER A 30 -6.26 26.60 -4.08
CA SER A 30 -7.23 27.50 -3.45
C SER A 30 -7.72 26.95 -2.10
N GLY A 31 -8.02 27.85 -1.16
CA GLY A 31 -8.55 27.51 0.15
C GLY A 31 -7.71 28.06 1.32
N ASP A 32 -8.15 27.75 2.54
CA ASP A 32 -7.41 28.10 3.76
C ASP A 32 -6.06 27.37 3.82
N THR A 33 -5.06 28.02 4.43
CA THR A 33 -3.68 27.52 4.52
C THR A 33 -3.64 26.15 5.20
N LEU A 34 -4.45 25.95 6.25
CA LEU A 34 -4.54 24.68 6.97
C LEU A 34 -5.18 23.58 6.09
N THR A 35 -6.18 23.92 5.30
CA THR A 35 -6.83 22.98 4.37
C THR A 35 -5.85 22.55 3.26
N ILE A 36 -5.04 23.46 2.74
CA ILE A 36 -4.00 23.12 1.74
C ILE A 36 -2.96 22.17 2.33
N ILE A 37 -2.52 22.41 3.58
CA ILE A 37 -1.59 21.52 4.28
C ILE A 37 -2.22 20.15 4.50
N GLY A 38 -3.48 20.10 4.95
CA GLY A 38 -4.21 18.86 5.19
C GLY A 38 -4.37 18.01 3.91
N ASN A 39 -4.71 18.65 2.79
CA ASN A 39 -4.81 17.98 1.49
C ASN A 39 -3.47 17.40 1.03
N ARG A 40 -2.37 18.16 1.17
CA ARG A 40 -1.02 17.68 0.81
C ARG A 40 -0.59 16.49 1.66
N LEU A 41 -0.84 16.56 2.96
CA LEU A 41 -0.49 15.48 3.90
C LEU A 41 -1.31 14.22 3.63
N SER A 42 -2.61 14.38 3.40
CA SER A 42 -3.51 13.27 3.06
C SER A 42 -3.11 12.62 1.73
N PHE A 43 -2.75 13.43 0.72
CA PHE A 43 -2.25 12.92 -0.55
C PHE A 43 -0.96 12.12 -0.39
N PHE A 44 0.01 12.62 0.38
CA PHE A 44 1.24 11.88 0.67
C PHE A 44 0.94 10.58 1.43
N SER A 45 0.03 10.63 2.41
CA SER A 45 -0.41 9.47 3.19
C SER A 45 -0.98 8.37 2.29
N LEU A 46 -1.82 8.74 1.29
CA LEU A 46 -2.36 7.81 0.31
C LEU A 46 -1.26 7.19 -0.58
N CYS A 47 -0.34 8.01 -1.10
CA CYS A 47 0.80 7.53 -1.89
C CYS A 47 1.70 6.57 -1.09
N LEU A 48 1.97 6.91 0.17
CA LEU A 48 2.76 6.08 1.08
C LEU A 48 2.05 4.75 1.33
N SER A 49 0.75 4.76 1.64
CA SER A 49 -0.07 3.57 1.91
C SER A 49 -0.02 2.56 0.77
N ALA A 50 -0.09 3.04 -0.48
CA ALA A 50 0.01 2.20 -1.67
C ALA A 50 1.37 1.47 -1.77
N ALA A 51 2.47 2.16 -1.42
CA ALA A 51 3.80 1.59 -1.50
C ALA A 51 4.11 0.63 -0.34
N ILE A 52 3.80 1.03 0.90
CA ILE A 52 4.16 0.26 2.09
C ILE A 52 3.41 -1.07 2.17
N THR A 53 2.21 -1.18 1.60
CA THR A 53 1.40 -2.40 1.63
C THR A 53 2.13 -3.62 1.02
N TYR A 54 3.07 -3.39 0.09
CA TYR A 54 3.89 -4.46 -0.49
C TYR A 54 4.99 -4.98 0.46
N ALA A 55 5.28 -4.30 1.57
CA ALA A 55 6.31 -4.70 2.51
C ALA A 55 6.00 -6.06 3.15
N GLY A 56 4.72 -6.35 3.44
CA GLY A 56 4.30 -7.63 4.06
C GLY A 56 4.60 -8.85 3.18
N GLY A 57 4.42 -8.73 1.86
CA GLY A 57 4.68 -9.81 0.91
C GLY A 57 6.14 -9.90 0.45
N ALA A 58 7.01 -8.97 0.84
CA ALA A 58 8.39 -8.93 0.35
C ALA A 58 9.19 -10.21 0.68
N ALA A 59 8.92 -10.80 1.85
CA ALA A 59 9.56 -12.04 2.29
C ALA A 59 9.31 -13.19 1.29
N ASP A 60 8.11 -13.29 0.72
CA ASP A 60 7.74 -14.37 -0.22
C ASP A 60 8.54 -14.33 -1.52
N PHE A 61 9.00 -13.14 -1.92
CA PHE A 61 9.77 -12.95 -3.15
C PHE A 61 11.28 -13.00 -2.91
N PHE A 62 11.73 -12.65 -1.71
CA PHE A 62 13.16 -12.66 -1.40
C PHE A 62 13.75 -14.07 -1.25
N VAL A 63 12.92 -15.10 -1.04
CA VAL A 63 13.36 -16.51 -1.02
C VAL A 63 14.00 -16.94 -2.36
N TYR A 64 13.70 -16.26 -3.46
CA TYR A 64 14.29 -16.59 -4.77
C TYR A 64 15.72 -16.05 -4.97
N TYR A 65 16.21 -15.18 -4.09
CA TYR A 65 17.60 -14.70 -4.17
C TYR A 65 18.57 -15.69 -3.51
N PRO A 66 19.78 -15.88 -4.05
CA PRO A 66 20.82 -16.67 -3.39
C PRO A 66 21.15 -16.13 -2.01
N GLU A 67 21.40 -17.02 -1.04
CA GLU A 67 21.70 -16.68 0.37
C GLU A 67 22.93 -15.77 0.53
N GLU A 68 23.90 -15.88 -0.39
CA GLU A 68 25.14 -15.11 -0.39
C GLU A 68 24.96 -13.64 -0.84
N THR A 69 23.76 -13.26 -1.29
CA THR A 69 23.53 -11.93 -1.85
C THR A 69 23.59 -10.87 -0.73
N PRO A 70 24.43 -9.82 -0.86
CA PRO A 70 24.58 -8.83 0.20
C PRO A 70 23.31 -8.00 0.40
N ARG A 71 22.89 -7.84 1.67
CA ARG A 71 21.63 -7.20 2.10
C ARG A 71 21.44 -5.79 1.52
N TRP A 72 22.50 -4.98 1.49
CA TRP A 72 22.44 -3.61 0.95
C TRP A 72 22.10 -3.57 -0.54
N LYS A 73 22.55 -4.57 -1.33
CA LYS A 73 22.22 -4.64 -2.76
C LYS A 73 20.74 -4.98 -2.94
N ILE A 74 20.22 -5.96 -2.21
CA ILE A 74 18.79 -6.31 -2.24
C ILE A 74 17.95 -5.10 -1.85
N PHE A 75 18.32 -4.42 -0.76
CA PHE A 75 17.64 -3.20 -0.31
C PHE A 75 17.66 -2.10 -1.37
N SER A 76 18.84 -1.75 -1.90
CA SER A 76 18.99 -0.64 -2.84
C SER A 76 18.27 -0.92 -4.17
N VAL A 77 18.39 -2.12 -4.71
CA VAL A 77 17.72 -2.51 -5.96
C VAL A 77 16.20 -2.52 -5.79
N THR A 78 15.71 -3.05 -4.67
CA THR A 78 14.27 -3.08 -4.38
C THR A 78 13.74 -1.67 -4.17
N MET A 79 14.41 -0.85 -3.36
CA MET A 79 13.99 0.51 -3.05
C MET A 79 13.98 1.39 -4.30
N CYS A 80 15.05 1.36 -5.11
CA CYS A 80 15.10 2.12 -6.37
C CYS A 80 14.06 1.63 -7.37
N GLY A 81 13.87 0.30 -7.49
CA GLY A 81 12.89 -0.28 -8.41
C GLY A 81 11.45 0.09 -8.06
N LEU A 82 11.08 0.00 -6.79
CA LEU A 82 9.76 0.39 -6.29
C LEU A 82 9.56 1.90 -6.39
N ALA A 83 10.53 2.70 -5.90
CA ALA A 83 10.43 4.15 -5.93
C ALA A 83 10.26 4.69 -7.36
N LEU A 84 11.06 4.21 -8.31
CA LEU A 84 10.96 4.63 -9.71
C LEU A 84 9.62 4.23 -10.34
N SER A 85 9.16 2.99 -10.08
CA SER A 85 7.91 2.48 -10.64
C SER A 85 6.69 3.21 -10.08
N PHE A 86 6.62 3.41 -8.76
CA PHE A 86 5.53 4.14 -8.12
C PHE A 86 5.55 5.63 -8.47
N THR A 87 6.73 6.26 -8.51
CA THR A 87 6.83 7.69 -8.89
C THR A 87 6.28 7.89 -10.29
N PHE A 88 6.65 7.04 -11.25
CA PHE A 88 6.13 7.13 -12.61
C PHE A 88 4.60 6.98 -12.65
N ALA A 89 4.05 5.96 -11.98
CA ALA A 89 2.61 5.74 -11.94
C ALA A 89 1.85 6.90 -11.26
N PHE A 90 2.36 7.43 -10.15
CA PHE A 90 1.76 8.57 -9.45
C PHE A 90 1.83 9.84 -10.28
N MET A 91 2.95 10.13 -10.96
CA MET A 91 3.05 11.31 -11.82
C MET A 91 2.02 11.30 -12.95
N VAL A 92 1.80 10.15 -13.59
CA VAL A 92 0.75 10.01 -14.62
C VAL A 92 -0.65 10.19 -14.00
N GLY A 93 -0.90 9.61 -12.83
CA GLY A 93 -2.17 9.77 -12.12
C GLY A 93 -2.46 11.21 -11.69
N ILE A 94 -1.44 11.92 -11.17
CA ILE A 94 -1.52 13.34 -10.77
C ILE A 94 -1.83 14.21 -11.99
N GLY A 95 -1.14 13.99 -13.12
CA GLY A 95 -1.38 14.77 -14.34
C GLY A 95 -2.79 14.57 -14.91
N LEU A 96 -3.28 13.32 -14.92
CA LEU A 96 -4.67 13.05 -15.31
C LEU A 96 -5.66 13.70 -14.35
N GLY A 97 -5.40 13.63 -13.04
CA GLY A 97 -6.23 14.24 -12.01
C GLY A 97 -6.26 15.77 -12.08
N SER A 98 -5.15 16.43 -12.41
CA SER A 98 -5.12 17.89 -12.52
C SER A 98 -5.93 18.40 -13.71
N GLY A 99 -5.90 17.68 -14.84
CA GLY A 99 -6.70 18.04 -16.02
C GLY A 99 -8.22 17.81 -15.87
N VAL A 100 -8.68 17.09 -14.83
CA VAL A 100 -10.12 16.90 -14.55
C VAL A 100 -10.82 18.22 -14.22
N ALA A 101 -10.11 19.16 -13.56
CA ALA A 101 -10.69 20.45 -13.19
C ALA A 101 -10.85 21.39 -14.39
N THR A 102 -10.02 21.23 -15.42
CA THR A 102 -9.97 22.13 -16.59
C THR A 102 -10.73 21.58 -17.81
N THR A 103 -10.86 20.26 -17.93
CA THR A 103 -11.45 19.59 -19.09
C THR A 103 -12.77 18.91 -18.74
N ALA A 104 -13.89 19.42 -19.26
CA ALA A 104 -15.22 18.86 -19.00
C ALA A 104 -15.34 17.36 -19.36
N SER A 105 -14.76 16.92 -20.49
CA SER A 105 -14.83 15.50 -20.88
C SER A 105 -14.09 14.58 -19.90
N TRP A 106 -13.03 15.07 -19.26
CA TRP A 106 -12.28 14.33 -18.24
C TRP A 106 -13.06 14.28 -16.93
N SER A 107 -13.77 15.36 -16.57
CA SER A 107 -14.68 15.37 -15.44
C SER A 107 -15.84 14.37 -15.60
N ASP A 108 -16.48 14.36 -16.77
CA ASP A 108 -17.55 13.40 -17.08
C ASP A 108 -17.04 11.95 -17.02
N ALA A 109 -15.86 11.69 -17.58
CA ALA A 109 -15.23 10.37 -17.52
C ALA A 109 -14.87 9.96 -16.08
N TYR A 110 -14.36 10.90 -15.27
CA TYR A 110 -13.99 10.66 -13.88
C TYR A 110 -15.22 10.33 -13.02
N ASN A 111 -16.36 10.98 -13.28
CA ASN A 111 -17.64 10.69 -12.61
C ASN A 111 -18.16 9.27 -12.91
N VAL A 112 -17.80 8.69 -14.07
CA VAL A 112 -18.09 7.28 -14.37
C VAL A 112 -17.13 6.36 -13.63
N SER A 113 -15.81 6.53 -13.83
CA SER A 113 -14.78 5.81 -13.09
C SER A 113 -13.38 6.35 -13.36
N GLN A 114 -12.44 6.08 -12.45
CA GLN A 114 -11.01 6.34 -12.67
C GLN A 114 -10.46 5.60 -13.91
N GLY A 115 -10.99 4.42 -14.22
CA GLY A 115 -10.62 3.68 -15.43
C GLY A 115 -11.11 4.35 -16.72
N ALA A 116 -12.29 4.96 -16.68
CA ALA A 116 -12.83 5.72 -17.81
C ALA A 116 -12.01 6.98 -18.08
N LEU A 117 -11.50 7.65 -17.02
CA LEU A 117 -10.56 8.77 -17.18
C LEU A 117 -9.28 8.36 -17.91
N ILE A 118 -8.72 7.18 -17.61
CA ILE A 118 -7.53 6.67 -18.32
C ILE A 118 -7.84 6.44 -19.81
N VAL A 119 -8.99 5.86 -20.13
CA VAL A 119 -9.41 5.62 -21.52
C VAL A 119 -9.63 6.94 -22.26
N GLU A 120 -10.25 7.93 -21.60
CA GLU A 120 -10.45 9.27 -22.15
C GLU A 120 -9.13 10.02 -22.35
N GLY A 121 -8.12 9.77 -21.52
CA GLY A 121 -6.75 10.26 -21.74
C GLY A 121 -6.15 9.77 -23.05
N PHE A 122 -6.57 8.60 -23.55
CA PHE A 122 -6.17 8.06 -24.86
C PHE A 122 -7.06 8.51 -26.03
N ALA A 123 -8.13 9.28 -25.78
CA ALA A 123 -9.08 9.71 -26.81
C ALA A 123 -8.43 10.36 -28.06
N PRO A 124 -7.35 11.18 -27.94
CA PRO A 124 -6.70 11.78 -29.11
C PRO A 124 -6.12 10.77 -30.12
N LEU A 125 -5.90 9.51 -29.74
CA LEU A 125 -5.36 8.45 -30.62
C LEU A 125 -6.45 7.64 -31.32
N GLY A 126 -7.74 7.98 -31.11
CA GLY A 126 -8.86 7.31 -31.73
C GLY A 126 -8.89 5.79 -31.46
N SER A 127 -8.90 4.97 -32.52
CA SER A 127 -8.98 3.51 -32.42
C SER A 127 -7.77 2.88 -31.73
N PHE A 128 -6.57 3.43 -31.93
CA PHE A 128 -5.35 2.96 -31.27
C PHE A 128 -5.39 3.24 -29.76
N GLY A 129 -6.00 4.37 -29.36
CA GLY A 129 -6.20 4.69 -27.94
C GLY A 129 -7.04 3.67 -27.20
N LYS A 130 -8.11 3.16 -27.83
CA LYS A 130 -8.94 2.08 -27.27
C LYS A 130 -8.14 0.79 -27.10
N PHE A 131 -7.27 0.45 -28.06
CA PHE A 131 -6.36 -0.70 -27.94
C PHE A 131 -5.36 -0.54 -26.79
N CYS A 132 -4.77 0.66 -26.63
CA CYS A 132 -3.94 0.99 -25.47
C CYS A 132 -4.69 0.84 -24.14
N GLY A 133 -5.94 1.31 -24.07
CA GLY A 133 -6.79 1.12 -22.90
C GLY A 133 -6.98 -0.36 -22.50
N VAL A 134 -7.16 -1.25 -23.49
CA VAL A 134 -7.22 -2.70 -23.24
C VAL A 134 -5.89 -3.24 -22.69
N ILE A 135 -4.75 -2.79 -23.21
CA ILE A 135 -3.43 -3.20 -22.68
C ILE A 135 -3.27 -2.77 -21.21
N VAL A 136 -3.69 -1.55 -20.86
CA VAL A 136 -3.66 -1.08 -19.46
C VAL A 136 -4.54 -1.95 -18.58
N ALA A 137 -5.77 -2.26 -19.02
CA ALA A 137 -6.69 -3.12 -18.28
C ALA A 137 -6.14 -4.54 -18.06
N LEU A 138 -5.58 -5.17 -19.10
CA LEU A 138 -4.90 -6.48 -18.99
C LEU A 138 -3.69 -6.42 -18.06
N GLY A 139 -3.05 -5.27 -18.02
CA GLY A 139 -1.95 -4.97 -17.13
C GLY A 139 -2.31 -4.98 -15.65
N LEU A 140 -3.48 -4.47 -15.29
CA LEU A 140 -4.00 -4.52 -13.91
C LEU A 140 -4.23 -5.97 -13.46
N ILE A 141 -4.74 -6.82 -14.36
CA ILE A 141 -4.90 -8.26 -14.10
C ILE A 141 -3.54 -8.91 -13.81
N ALA A 142 -2.50 -8.56 -14.57
CA ALA A 142 -1.16 -9.07 -14.34
C ALA A 142 -0.57 -8.62 -12.98
N ASN A 143 -0.89 -7.40 -12.52
CA ASN A 143 -0.46 -6.89 -11.22
C ASN A 143 -1.03 -7.73 -10.05
N MET A 144 -2.26 -8.23 -10.18
CA MET A 144 -2.91 -9.07 -9.16
C MET A 144 -2.25 -10.43 -8.91
N ILE A 145 -1.34 -10.88 -9.79
CA ILE A 145 -0.66 -12.18 -9.64
C ILE A 145 0.18 -12.23 -8.36
N ALA A 146 0.94 -11.17 -8.07
CA ALA A 146 1.83 -11.15 -6.91
C ALA A 146 1.06 -11.15 -5.57
N PRO A 147 0.07 -10.27 -5.34
CA PRO A 147 -0.76 -10.32 -4.13
C PRO A 147 -1.51 -11.65 -3.98
N THR A 148 -2.01 -12.23 -5.08
CA THR A 148 -2.73 -13.52 -5.03
C THR A 148 -1.79 -14.66 -4.65
N TYR A 149 -0.54 -14.62 -5.10
CA TYR A 149 0.49 -15.59 -4.72
C TYR A 149 0.80 -15.53 -3.22
N SER A 150 1.01 -14.33 -2.67
CA SER A 150 1.26 -14.12 -1.24
C SER A 150 0.07 -14.52 -0.38
N ALA A 151 -1.15 -14.16 -0.78
CA ALA A 151 -2.35 -14.58 -0.06
C ALA A 151 -2.46 -16.11 0.09
N GLY A 152 -2.09 -16.86 -0.96
CA GLY A 152 -2.06 -18.33 -0.89
C GLY A 152 -1.00 -18.88 0.07
N MET A 153 0.14 -18.20 0.22
CA MET A 153 1.15 -18.50 1.24
C MET A 153 0.63 -18.20 2.65
N ASP A 154 0.01 -17.03 2.83
CA ASP A 154 -0.52 -16.58 4.12
C ASP A 154 -1.54 -17.58 4.69
N PHE A 155 -2.47 -18.07 3.87
CA PHE A 155 -3.41 -19.12 4.29
C PHE A 155 -2.69 -20.38 4.77
N GLN A 156 -1.58 -20.77 4.13
CA GLN A 156 -0.82 -21.94 4.56
C GLN A 156 -0.08 -21.70 5.88
N VAL A 157 0.30 -20.45 6.19
CA VAL A 157 0.99 -20.10 7.44
C VAL A 157 0.04 -20.03 8.65
N LEU A 158 -1.25 -19.77 8.44
CA LEU A 158 -2.24 -19.65 9.53
C LEU A 158 -2.47 -20.94 10.33
N GLY A 159 -2.12 -22.12 9.80
CA GLY A 159 -2.17 -23.35 10.59
C GLY A 159 -1.73 -24.61 9.85
N GLN A 160 -1.25 -25.60 10.61
CA GLN A 160 -0.83 -26.92 10.09
C GLN A 160 -1.92 -27.69 9.34
N TRP A 161 -3.20 -27.35 9.57
CA TRP A 161 -4.32 -27.95 8.85
C TRP A 161 -4.57 -27.28 7.49
N MET A 162 -4.19 -26.00 7.34
CA MET A 162 -4.32 -25.26 6.08
C MET A 162 -3.18 -25.56 5.09
N THR A 163 -2.03 -26.09 5.57
CA THR A 163 -0.91 -26.53 4.72
C THR A 163 -1.21 -27.79 3.90
N VAL A 164 -2.17 -28.61 4.34
CA VAL A 164 -2.58 -29.84 3.65
C VAL A 164 -3.29 -29.53 2.33
N VAL A 165 -3.96 -28.38 2.24
CA VAL A 165 -4.70 -27.96 1.06
C VAL A 165 -3.73 -27.41 0.00
N PRO A 166 -3.77 -27.90 -1.25
CA PRO A 166 -2.92 -27.41 -2.33
C PRO A 166 -3.13 -25.92 -2.60
N ARG A 167 -2.03 -25.20 -2.89
CA ARG A 167 -2.03 -23.74 -3.09
C ARG A 167 -3.01 -23.25 -4.15
N PHE A 168 -3.26 -24.03 -5.21
CA PHE A 168 -4.20 -23.64 -6.26
C PHE A 168 -5.63 -23.42 -5.73
N VAL A 169 -6.03 -24.17 -4.69
CA VAL A 169 -7.36 -24.05 -4.08
C VAL A 169 -7.48 -22.72 -3.35
N TRP A 170 -6.48 -22.36 -2.54
CA TRP A 170 -6.44 -21.09 -1.82
C TRP A 170 -6.41 -19.89 -2.77
N ASN A 171 -5.61 -19.97 -3.83
CA ASN A 171 -5.55 -18.92 -4.84
C ASN A 171 -6.90 -18.77 -5.57
N THR A 172 -7.56 -19.89 -5.91
CA THR A 172 -8.88 -19.87 -6.57
C THR A 172 -9.95 -19.27 -5.64
N LEU A 173 -9.94 -19.64 -4.37
CA LEU A 173 -10.84 -19.07 -3.37
C LEU A 173 -10.63 -17.56 -3.23
N GLY A 174 -9.37 -17.11 -3.14
CA GLY A 174 -9.02 -15.70 -3.13
C GLY A 174 -9.58 -14.97 -4.34
N VAL A 175 -9.42 -15.54 -5.55
CA VAL A 175 -9.96 -15.00 -6.79
C VAL A 175 -11.46 -14.81 -6.75
N VAL A 176 -12.19 -15.82 -6.29
CA VAL A 176 -13.64 -15.75 -6.14
C VAL A 176 -14.03 -14.64 -5.17
N ILE A 177 -13.39 -14.57 -4.00
CA ILE A 177 -13.70 -13.57 -2.97
C ILE A 177 -13.52 -12.15 -3.50
N TYR A 178 -12.34 -11.79 -4.01
CA TYR A 178 -12.13 -10.42 -4.48
C TYR A 178 -12.94 -10.10 -5.75
N THR A 179 -13.30 -11.10 -6.56
CA THR A 179 -14.17 -10.92 -7.73
C THR A 179 -15.61 -10.61 -7.31
N VAL A 180 -16.15 -11.34 -6.33
CA VAL A 180 -17.48 -11.05 -5.75
C VAL A 180 -17.49 -9.66 -5.13
N CYS A 181 -16.45 -9.31 -4.37
CA CYS A 181 -16.29 -7.96 -3.81
C CYS A 181 -16.21 -6.88 -4.90
N ALA A 182 -15.49 -7.13 -6.01
CA ALA A 182 -15.38 -6.19 -7.12
C ALA A 182 -16.73 -5.99 -7.84
N ILE A 183 -17.52 -7.04 -8.01
CA ILE A 183 -18.87 -6.96 -8.60
C ILE A 183 -19.79 -6.15 -7.69
N ALA A 184 -19.78 -6.44 -6.39
CA ALA A 184 -20.59 -5.72 -5.40
C ALA A 184 -20.17 -4.24 -5.27
N GLY A 185 -18.86 -3.97 -5.34
CA GLY A 185 -18.28 -2.63 -5.19
C GLY A 185 -18.29 -1.75 -6.45
N ARG A 186 -18.79 -2.24 -7.60
CA ARG A 186 -18.66 -1.55 -8.90
C ARG A 186 -19.18 -0.10 -8.90
N GLY A 187 -20.22 0.19 -8.10
CA GLY A 187 -20.87 1.50 -8.05
C GLY A 187 -20.20 2.51 -7.13
N SER A 188 -19.27 2.07 -6.26
CA SER A 188 -18.63 2.92 -5.25
C SER A 188 -17.12 2.67 -5.19
N LEU A 189 -16.57 2.11 -6.27
CA LEU A 189 -15.24 1.51 -6.33
C LEU A 189 -14.15 2.51 -5.93
N ALA A 190 -14.20 3.73 -6.44
CA ALA A 190 -13.22 4.77 -6.13
C ALA A 190 -13.21 5.14 -4.64
N ALA A 191 -14.39 5.33 -4.04
CA ALA A 191 -14.51 5.63 -2.62
C ALA A 191 -14.05 4.44 -1.76
N ILE A 192 -14.45 3.22 -2.11
CA ILE A 192 -14.02 2.02 -1.37
C ILE A 192 -12.50 1.88 -1.42
N PHE A 193 -11.88 2.03 -2.59
CA PHE A 193 -10.43 1.86 -2.73
C PHE A 193 -9.64 2.91 -1.98
N THR A 194 -10.00 4.20 -2.04
CA THR A 194 -9.24 5.24 -1.32
C THR A 194 -9.34 5.06 0.19
N ASN A 195 -10.53 4.76 0.72
CA ASN A 195 -10.72 4.55 2.15
C ASN A 195 -10.05 3.26 2.64
N PHE A 196 -10.20 2.16 1.90
CA PHE A 196 -9.62 0.87 2.28
C PHE A 196 -8.09 0.89 2.18
N LEU A 197 -7.54 1.54 1.15
CA LEU A 197 -6.10 1.66 0.98
C LEU A 197 -5.46 2.47 2.10
N ALA A 198 -6.10 3.55 2.56
CA ALA A 198 -5.63 4.32 3.70
C ALA A 198 -5.62 3.47 4.99
N LEU A 199 -6.70 2.72 5.26
CA LEU A 199 -6.78 1.80 6.39
C LEU A 199 -5.71 0.70 6.33
N MET A 200 -5.44 0.16 5.13
CA MET A 200 -4.35 -0.79 4.90
C MET A 200 -3.00 -0.16 5.21
N GLY A 201 -2.78 1.09 4.79
CA GLY A 201 -1.59 1.85 5.15
C GLY A 201 -1.37 1.93 6.65
N TYR A 202 -2.41 2.26 7.42
CA TYR A 202 -2.27 2.52 8.86
C TYR A 202 -1.72 1.32 9.60
N TRP A 203 -2.31 0.14 9.39
CA TRP A 203 -1.87 -1.06 10.10
C TRP A 203 -0.48 -1.52 9.63
N VAL A 204 -0.18 -1.36 8.34
CA VAL A 204 1.15 -1.71 7.80
C VAL A 204 2.21 -0.78 8.39
N SER A 205 1.90 0.51 8.55
CA SER A 205 2.82 1.48 9.17
C SER A 205 3.13 1.11 10.62
N ILE A 206 2.11 0.76 11.40
CA ILE A 206 2.24 0.25 12.77
C ILE A 206 3.09 -1.05 12.79
N TRP A 207 2.79 -1.98 11.89
CA TRP A 207 3.53 -3.24 11.78
C TRP A 207 4.99 -3.04 11.39
N ILE A 208 5.29 -2.09 10.49
CA ILE A 208 6.66 -1.70 10.11
C ILE A 208 7.40 -1.16 11.33
N ALA A 209 6.80 -0.26 12.12
CA ALA A 209 7.43 0.27 13.33
C ALA A 209 7.86 -0.85 14.28
N ILE A 210 6.93 -1.73 14.63
CA ILE A 210 7.16 -2.87 15.53
C ILE A 210 8.24 -3.81 14.96
N SER A 211 8.16 -4.13 13.67
CA SER A 211 9.09 -5.06 13.01
C SER A 211 10.52 -4.50 12.93
N LEU A 212 10.66 -3.21 12.61
CA LEU A 212 11.96 -2.53 12.58
C LEU A 212 12.59 -2.49 13.97
N GLU A 213 11.81 -2.18 15.00
CA GLU A 213 12.30 -2.12 16.37
C GLU A 213 12.70 -3.50 16.90
N GLU A 214 11.90 -4.53 16.64
CA GLU A 214 12.27 -5.92 16.95
C GLU A 214 13.59 -6.30 16.26
N HIS A 215 13.75 -5.95 14.98
CA HIS A 215 14.96 -6.27 14.23
C HIS A 215 16.20 -5.50 14.70
N PHE A 216 16.11 -4.17 14.84
CA PHE A 216 17.25 -3.31 15.12
C PHE A 216 17.58 -3.25 16.62
N ILE A 217 16.59 -3.01 17.48
CA ILE A 217 16.81 -2.80 18.92
C ILE A 217 17.01 -4.15 19.63
N PHE A 218 16.13 -5.12 19.38
CA PHE A 218 16.12 -6.34 20.16
C PHE A 218 16.98 -7.45 19.57
N ARG A 219 17.00 -7.62 18.25
CA ARG A 219 17.75 -8.72 17.62
C ARG A 219 19.17 -8.38 17.24
N THR A 220 19.38 -7.18 16.68
CA THR A 220 20.70 -6.72 16.24
C THR A 220 21.48 -6.13 17.42
N TRP A 221 20.94 -5.09 18.07
CA TRP A 221 21.67 -4.36 19.11
C TRP A 221 21.89 -5.20 20.39
N ARG A 222 20.97 -6.10 20.77
CA ARG A 222 21.21 -7.05 21.87
C ARG A 222 21.87 -8.37 21.46
N GLY A 223 22.19 -8.57 20.18
CA GLY A 223 22.93 -9.74 19.70
C GLY A 223 22.21 -11.09 19.78
N ILE A 224 20.88 -11.12 19.91
CA ILE A 224 20.10 -12.37 20.03
C ILE A 224 20.06 -13.13 18.69
N GLY A 225 20.08 -12.41 17.56
CA GLY A 225 20.01 -13.00 16.22
C GLY A 225 18.66 -13.69 15.90
N PHE A 226 18.64 -14.44 14.80
CA PHE A 226 17.51 -15.28 14.40
C PHE A 226 17.91 -16.75 14.48
N ASN A 227 17.16 -17.54 15.26
CA ASN A 227 17.33 -18.99 15.29
C ASN A 227 16.39 -19.65 14.27
N TRP A 228 16.92 -19.86 13.06
CA TRP A 228 16.17 -20.45 11.95
C TRP A 228 15.73 -21.89 12.23
N ASN A 229 16.44 -22.64 13.08
CA ASN A 229 16.07 -24.01 13.42
C ASN A 229 14.86 -24.10 14.36
N ALA A 230 14.49 -23.00 15.01
CA ALA A 230 13.37 -22.91 15.95
C ALA A 230 12.18 -22.11 15.41
N TRP A 231 12.13 -21.86 14.09
CA TRP A 231 11.13 -20.97 13.49
C TRP A 231 9.67 -21.42 13.71
N ASN A 232 9.43 -22.72 13.82
CA ASN A 232 8.10 -23.32 14.00
C ASN A 232 7.81 -23.75 15.46
N ASP A 233 8.67 -23.38 16.41
CA ASP A 233 8.52 -23.75 17.81
C ASP A 233 7.89 -22.59 18.61
N LYS A 234 6.57 -22.67 18.82
CA LYS A 234 5.80 -21.66 19.57
C LYS A 234 6.37 -21.41 20.98
N SER A 235 7.06 -22.38 21.58
CA SER A 235 7.64 -22.22 22.92
C SER A 235 8.88 -21.34 22.95
N LYS A 236 9.59 -21.21 21.82
CA LYS A 236 10.83 -20.43 21.68
C LYS A 236 10.60 -19.05 21.05
N LEU A 237 9.40 -18.82 20.51
CA LEU A 237 9.01 -17.53 19.97
C LEU A 237 8.52 -16.58 21.09
N PRO A 238 8.68 -15.26 20.91
CA PRO A 238 8.11 -14.29 21.82
C PRO A 238 6.59 -14.42 21.87
N ILE A 239 6.03 -14.17 23.06
CA ILE A 239 4.60 -14.38 23.33
C ILE A 239 3.75 -13.38 22.51
N GLY A 240 4.33 -12.23 22.16
CA GLY A 240 3.71 -11.24 21.28
C GLY A 240 2.70 -10.34 21.99
N ILE A 241 2.68 -10.32 23.33
CA ILE A 241 1.78 -9.46 24.11
C ILE A 241 2.22 -8.01 23.93
N ALA A 242 3.52 -7.74 23.99
CA ALA A 242 4.06 -6.39 23.77
C ALA A 242 3.70 -5.87 22.36
N ALA A 243 3.87 -6.71 21.34
CA ALA A 243 3.52 -6.38 19.96
C ALA A 243 2.00 -6.13 19.80
N THR A 244 1.16 -6.96 20.42
CA THR A 244 -0.30 -6.81 20.36
C THR A 244 -0.76 -5.51 21.03
N ILE A 245 -0.23 -5.19 22.21
CA ILE A 245 -0.58 -3.95 22.91
C ILE A 245 -0.12 -2.72 22.12
N ALA A 246 1.13 -2.73 21.62
CA ALA A 246 1.64 -1.65 20.78
C ALA A 246 0.82 -1.49 19.49
N PHE A 247 0.37 -2.59 18.89
CA PHE A 247 -0.49 -2.59 17.71
C PHE A 247 -1.86 -1.95 18.00
N LEU A 248 -2.50 -2.31 19.12
CA LEU A 248 -3.78 -1.73 19.53
C LEU A 248 -3.67 -0.24 19.85
N ILE A 249 -2.58 0.18 20.51
CA ILE A 249 -2.33 1.59 20.81
C ILE A 249 -2.04 2.39 19.53
N GLY A 250 -1.26 1.82 18.61
CA GLY A 250 -1.05 2.39 17.28
C GLY A 250 -2.38 2.59 16.53
N TRP A 251 -3.28 1.60 16.59
CA TRP A 251 -4.62 1.72 16.00
C TRP A 251 -5.47 2.80 16.66
N ALA A 252 -5.43 2.92 17.99
CA ALA A 252 -6.11 4.00 18.69
C ALA A 252 -5.60 5.37 18.20
N GLY A 253 -4.28 5.54 18.07
CA GLY A 253 -3.68 6.75 17.50
C GLY A 253 -4.11 7.01 16.05
N ALA A 254 -4.12 5.96 15.22
CA ALA A 254 -4.55 6.08 13.82
C ALA A 254 -6.03 6.50 13.71
N ILE A 255 -6.92 5.89 14.50
CA ILE A 255 -8.36 6.23 14.51
C ILE A 255 -8.59 7.66 14.98
N LEU A 256 -7.85 8.16 15.97
CA LEU A 256 -8.00 9.54 16.43
C LEU A 256 -7.58 10.59 15.37
N CYS A 257 -6.71 10.20 14.45
CA CYS A 257 -6.03 11.06 13.48
C CYS A 257 -6.38 10.77 12.01
N MET A 258 -7.31 9.84 11.73
CA MET A 258 -7.72 9.53 10.37
C MET A 258 -8.77 10.52 9.87
N ALA A 259 -8.68 10.88 8.58
CA ALA A 259 -9.70 11.65 7.87
C ALA A 259 -10.18 10.82 6.67
N GLN A 260 -11.26 10.07 6.87
CA GLN A 260 -11.87 9.19 5.88
C GLN A 260 -13.30 9.65 5.57
N VAL A 261 -13.86 9.21 4.44
CA VAL A 261 -15.19 9.64 3.97
C VAL A 261 -16.29 9.33 5.00
N TRP A 262 -16.15 8.23 5.75
CA TRP A 262 -17.12 7.76 6.73
C TRP A 262 -16.82 8.21 8.17
N TYR A 263 -15.59 8.66 8.45
CA TYR A 263 -15.20 9.08 9.78
C TYR A 263 -13.99 10.02 9.73
N ILE A 264 -14.11 11.13 10.46
CA ILE A 264 -13.03 12.07 10.68
C ILE A 264 -12.74 12.11 12.18
N GLY A 265 -11.51 11.78 12.54
CA GLY A 265 -11.04 11.74 13.92
C GLY A 265 -10.98 13.13 14.55
N PRO A 266 -11.14 13.22 15.89
CA PRO A 266 -11.17 14.49 16.60
C PRO A 266 -9.89 15.32 16.42
N LEU A 267 -8.73 14.67 16.26
CA LEU A 267 -7.46 15.34 16.01
C LEU A 267 -7.31 15.75 14.55
N ALA A 268 -7.82 14.94 13.63
CA ALA A 268 -7.82 15.26 12.19
C ALA A 268 -8.69 16.49 11.88
N LYS A 269 -9.84 16.64 12.54
CA LYS A 269 -10.77 17.79 12.38
C LYS A 269 -10.16 19.14 12.73
N GLN A 270 -9.09 19.17 13.51
CA GLN A 270 -8.45 20.42 13.92
C GLN A 270 -7.62 21.04 12.78
N VAL A 271 -7.34 20.30 11.72
CA VAL A 271 -6.47 20.74 10.62
C VAL A 271 -7.30 20.95 9.35
N GLY A 272 -7.73 22.20 9.14
CA GLY A 272 -8.49 22.61 7.96
C GLY A 272 -9.94 22.12 7.96
N GLU A 273 -10.67 22.44 6.90
CA GLU A 273 -12.12 22.18 6.78
C GLU A 273 -12.44 20.68 6.58
N TYR A 274 -11.61 19.98 5.81
CA TYR A 274 -11.79 18.56 5.47
C TYR A 274 -11.02 17.60 6.41
N GLY A 275 -10.22 18.15 7.31
CA GLY A 275 -9.31 17.39 8.16
C GLY A 275 -8.06 16.89 7.42
N ALA A 276 -7.00 16.61 8.16
CA ALA A 276 -5.77 16.03 7.63
C ALA A 276 -5.66 14.55 8.01
N ASP A 277 -5.51 13.67 7.02
CA ASP A 277 -5.29 12.25 7.28
C ASP A 277 -3.85 12.00 7.77
N MET A 278 -3.73 11.83 9.08
CA MET A 278 -2.46 11.59 9.78
C MET A 278 -2.37 10.18 10.38
N GLY A 279 -3.30 9.28 10.04
CA GLY A 279 -3.40 7.97 10.68
C GLY A 279 -2.11 7.14 10.59
N ASN A 280 -1.45 7.19 9.43
CA ASN A 280 -0.18 6.50 9.18
C ASN A 280 0.94 6.96 10.12
N TYR A 281 1.17 8.27 10.19
CA TYR A 281 2.30 8.84 10.94
C TYR A 281 2.11 8.70 12.44
N VAL A 282 0.89 8.96 12.92
CA VAL A 282 0.59 8.89 14.35
C VAL A 282 0.56 7.44 14.81
N GLY A 283 -0.04 6.54 14.02
CA GLY A 283 -0.01 5.11 14.29
C GLY A 283 1.42 4.57 14.38
N PHE A 284 2.28 4.92 13.42
CA PHE A 284 3.71 4.60 13.45
C PHE A 284 4.39 5.13 14.71
N ALA A 285 4.25 6.43 14.99
CA ALA A 285 4.94 7.07 16.10
C ALA A 285 4.51 6.51 17.47
N TRP A 286 3.21 6.27 17.67
CA TRP A 286 2.70 5.73 18.92
C TRP A 286 3.13 4.28 19.12
N ALA A 287 3.08 3.46 18.07
CA ALA A 287 3.59 2.10 18.12
C ALA A 287 5.10 2.09 18.43
N ALA A 288 5.86 2.97 17.79
CA ALA A 288 7.31 3.09 17.97
C ALA A 288 7.72 3.56 19.38
N VAL A 289 6.93 4.42 20.01
CA VAL A 289 7.20 4.87 21.39
C VAL A 289 6.85 3.78 22.41
N VAL A 290 5.78 3.04 22.17
CA VAL A 290 5.20 2.11 23.14
C VAL A 290 5.80 0.71 23.08
N TYR A 291 6.21 0.24 21.89
CA TYR A 291 6.74 -1.11 21.72
C TYR A 291 8.05 -1.35 22.49
N PRO A 292 9.07 -0.48 22.46
CA PRO A 292 10.36 -0.74 23.12
C PRO A 292 10.25 -0.97 24.64
N PRO A 293 9.55 -0.12 25.44
CA PRO A 293 9.44 -0.36 26.88
C PRO A 293 8.63 -1.62 27.19
N LEU A 294 7.56 -1.90 26.45
CA LEU A 294 6.74 -3.10 26.65
C LEU A 294 7.51 -4.38 26.33
N ARG A 295 8.26 -4.39 25.23
CA ARG A 295 9.09 -5.54 24.85
C ARG A 295 10.22 -5.78 25.84
N TRP A 296 10.80 -4.71 26.39
CA TRP A 296 11.77 -4.82 27.48
C TRP A 296 11.20 -5.50 28.72
N LEU A 297 9.98 -5.14 29.13
CA LEU A 297 9.28 -5.75 30.25
C LEU A 297 8.93 -7.22 29.98
N GLU A 298 8.47 -7.55 28.77
CA GLU A 298 8.15 -8.90 28.34
C GLU A 298 9.37 -9.82 28.46
N MET A 299 10.51 -9.39 27.92
CA MET A 299 11.76 -10.16 28.06
C MET A 299 12.20 -10.32 29.51
N LYS A 300 12.07 -9.28 30.34
CA LYS A 300 12.46 -9.36 31.77
C LYS A 300 11.59 -10.37 32.53
N LYS A 301 10.31 -10.48 32.19
CA LYS A 301 9.36 -11.35 32.89
C LYS A 301 9.35 -12.79 32.36
N PHE A 302 9.48 -12.97 31.05
CA PHE A 302 9.33 -14.28 30.41
C PHE A 302 10.62 -14.87 29.85
N GLY A 303 11.70 -14.08 29.78
CA GLY A 303 13.00 -14.52 29.26
C GLY A 303 13.06 -14.73 27.75
N ARG A 304 12.03 -14.30 27.00
CA ARG A 304 11.88 -14.45 25.54
C ARG A 304 11.11 -13.28 24.93
#